data_AF-A0A376VV98-F1
#
_entry.id   AF-A0A376VV98-F1
#
_cell.length_a   1.000
_cell.length_b   1.000
_cell.length_c   1.000
_cell.angle_alpha   90.00
_cell.angle_beta   90.00
_cell.angle_gamma   90.00
#
_symmetry.space_group_name_H-M   'P 1'
#
loop_
_entity.id
_entity.type
_entity.pdbx_description
1 polymer ?
#
loop_
_entity_poly.entity_id
_entity_poly.type
_entity_poly.pdbx_seq_one_letter_code
_entity_poly.pdbx_strand_id
1 'polypeptide(L)'
;MALIAETSSGFVEAFFACQYAGLVAVPLAIPMGVGQRDSWSAKLQGLLASCQPAAIITGDEWLPLVNAATHNNNPELHVFKPRLV
;
A
#
# COMPACT_ATOMS: atom_id res chain seq x y z
N MET A 1 5.13 -4.59 6.25
CA MET A 1 3.76 -4.36 5.75
C MET A 1 3.75 -3.04 5.02
N ALA A 2 3.20 -2.96 3.81
CA ALA A 2 3.00 -1.69 3.11
C ALA A 2 1.55 -1.22 3.27
N LEU A 3 1.36 0.07 3.54
CA LEU A 3 0.05 0.67 3.81
C LEU A 3 -0.09 1.93 2.96
N ILE A 4 -1.11 2.03 2.11
CA ILE A 4 -1.38 3.30 1.41
C ILE A 4 -1.90 4.32 2.43
N ALA A 5 -1.19 5.45 2.56
CA ALA A 5 -1.44 6.48 3.56
C ALA A 5 -2.62 7.38 3.19
N GLU A 6 -3.81 6.77 3.16
CA GLU A 6 -5.09 7.46 3.05
C GLU A 6 -5.43 8.22 4.32
N THR A 7 -6.14 9.35 4.16
CA THR A 7 -6.75 10.03 5.30
C THR A 7 -8.07 9.33 5.65
N SER A 8 -7.97 8.10 6.15
CA SER A 8 -9.11 7.25 6.50
C SER A 8 -8.87 6.53 7.84
N SER A 9 -9.95 6.17 8.53
CA SER A 9 -9.85 5.35 9.76
C SER A 9 -9.21 3.99 9.48
N GLY A 10 -9.50 3.39 8.32
CA GLY A 10 -8.92 2.12 7.90
C GLY A 10 -7.38 2.14 7.82
N PHE A 11 -6.78 3.26 7.39
CA PHE A 11 -5.33 3.42 7.43
C PHE A 11 -4.78 3.40 8.87
N VAL A 12 -5.42 4.15 9.76
CA VAL A 12 -5.00 4.25 11.18
C VAL A 12 -5.12 2.88 11.86
N GLU A 13 -6.24 2.19 11.67
CA GLU A 13 -6.47 0.85 12.18
C GLU A 13 -5.40 -0.13 11.69
N ALA A 14 -5.12 -0.16 10.38
CA ALA A 14 -4.11 -1.02 9.81
C ALA A 14 -2.69 -0.70 10.33
N PHE A 15 -2.37 0.58 10.51
CA PHE A 15 -1.08 1.03 11.05
C PHE A 15 -0.88 0.54 12.49
N PHE A 16 -1.88 0.68 13.35
CA PHE A 16 -1.79 0.17 14.72
C PHE A 16 -1.88 -1.35 14.79
N ALA A 17 -2.68 -2.01 13.95
CA ALA A 17 -2.73 -3.47 13.87
C ALA A 17 -1.34 -4.06 13.55
N CYS A 18 -0.58 -3.41 12.67
CA CYS A 18 0.80 -3.81 12.38
C CYS A 18 1.68 -3.75 13.64
N GLN A 19 1.59 -2.67 14.41
CA GLN A 19 2.35 -2.53 15.65
C GLN A 19 1.95 -3.59 16.68
N TYR A 20 0.65 -3.84 16.86
CA TYR A 20 0.16 -4.90 17.74
C TYR A 20 0.60 -6.30 17.31
N ALA A 21 0.73 -6.53 16.00
CA ALA A 21 1.22 -7.78 15.44
C ALA A 21 2.76 -7.92 15.44
N GLY A 22 3.50 -6.91 15.90
CA GLY A 22 4.97 -6.89 15.84
C GLY A 22 5.54 -6.72 14.42
N LEU A 23 4.72 -6.22 13.48
CA LEU A 23 5.10 -5.97 12.09
C LEU A 23 5.59 -4.54 11.90
N VAL A 24 6.60 -4.36 11.06
CA VAL A 24 7.04 -3.02 10.60
C VAL A 24 6.03 -2.47 9.59
N ALA A 25 5.34 -1.40 9.96
CA ALA A 25 4.44 -0.64 9.10
C ALA A 25 5.23 0.33 8.21
N VAL A 26 5.02 0.26 6.90
CA VAL A 26 5.61 1.16 5.89
C VAL A 26 4.48 1.97 5.25
N PRO A 27 4.23 3.21 5.72
CA PRO A 27 3.21 4.08 5.13
C PRO A 27 3.72 4.67 3.80
N LEU A 28 2.94 4.48 2.74
CA LEU A 28 3.24 4.90 1.37
C LEU A 28 2.34 6.08 0.99
N ALA A 29 2.93 7.21 0.62
CA ALA A 29 2.19 8.42 0.30
C ALA A 29 1.36 8.26 -0.99
N ILE A 30 0.16 8.85 -0.98
CA ILE A 30 -0.74 8.99 -2.13
C ILE A 30 -0.18 9.99 -3.14
N PRO A 31 -0.46 9.88 -4.45
CA PRO A 31 0.00 10.86 -5.43
C PRO A 31 -0.58 12.25 -5.15
N MET A 32 0.32 13.19 -4.87
CA MET A 32 0.02 14.61 -4.69
C MET A 32 -0.09 15.29 -6.06
N GLY A 33 -1.18 15.06 -6.81
CA GLY A 33 -1.45 15.80 -8.05
C GLY A 33 -2.22 15.05 -9.13
N VAL A 34 -3.01 15.80 -9.91
CA VAL A 34 -3.76 15.27 -11.08
C VAL A 34 -2.77 14.96 -12.21
N GLY A 35 -2.89 13.78 -12.82
CA GLY A 35 -2.06 13.36 -13.96
C GLY A 35 -0.71 12.71 -13.60
N GLN A 36 -0.43 12.48 -12.32
CA GLN A 36 0.84 11.89 -11.86
C GLN A 36 0.78 10.37 -11.61
N ARG A 37 -0.21 9.66 -12.17
CA ARG A 37 -0.42 8.23 -11.92
C ARG A 37 0.77 7.37 -12.33
N ASP A 38 1.37 7.64 -13.48
CA ASP A 38 2.52 6.87 -13.99
C ASP A 38 3.81 7.18 -13.21
N SER A 39 4.03 8.44 -12.83
CA SER A 39 5.15 8.79 -11.96
C SER A 39 5.02 8.16 -10.58
N TRP A 40 3.79 8.09 -10.06
CA TRP A 40 3.51 7.46 -8.78
C TRP A 40 3.65 5.94 -8.83
N SER A 41 3.18 5.27 -9.88
CA SER A 41 3.35 3.82 -10.03
C SER A 41 4.82 3.41 -10.10
N ALA A 42 5.65 4.17 -10.82
CA ALA A 42 7.10 3.95 -10.86
C ALA A 42 7.76 4.14 -9.49
N LYS A 43 7.38 5.18 -8.74
CA LYS A 43 7.86 5.41 -7.36
C LYS A 43 7.41 4.28 -6.43
N LEU A 44 6.15 3.86 -6.53
CA LEU A 44 5.58 2.76 -5.76
C LEU A 44 6.37 1.48 -6.01
N GLN A 45 6.67 1.14 -7.26
CA GLN A 45 7.50 -0.02 -7.59
C GLN A 45 8.88 0.05 -6.94
N GLY A 46 9.55 1.20 -6.97
CA GLY A 46 10.83 1.40 -6.29
C GLY A 46 10.75 1.21 -4.77
N LEU A 47 9.68 1.72 -4.14
CA LEU A 47 9.44 1.55 -2.71
C LEU A 47 9.18 0.08 -2.35
N LEU A 48 8.32 -0.60 -3.09
CA LEU A 48 8.03 -2.03 -2.90
C LEU A 48 9.28 -2.89 -3.13
N ALA A 49 10.07 -2.58 -4.14
CA ALA A 49 11.34 -3.24 -4.42
C ALA A 49 12.40 -2.96 -3.35
N SER A 50 12.27 -1.90 -2.56
CA SER A 50 13.20 -1.55 -1.47
C SER A 50 12.81 -2.15 -0.12
N CYS A 51 11.51 -2.24 0.20
CA CYS A 51 11.03 -2.73 1.49
C CYS A 51 10.50 -4.17 1.48
N GLN A 52 10.35 -4.77 0.29
CA GLN A 52 9.86 -6.13 0.04
C GLN A 52 8.74 -6.56 1.02
N PRO A 53 7.62 -5.83 1.07
CA PRO A 53 6.59 -6.11 2.05
C PRO A 53 5.92 -7.44 1.72
N ALA A 54 5.60 -8.26 2.73
CA ALA A 54 4.81 -9.49 2.53
C ALA A 54 3.35 -9.20 2.15
N ALA A 55 2.84 -8.02 2.49
CA ALA A 55 1.47 -7.62 2.19
C ALA A 55 1.32 -6.11 2.02
N ILE A 56 0.34 -5.69 1.22
CA ILE A 56 -0.07 -4.31 0.98
C ILE A 56 -1.52 -4.13 1.42
N ILE A 57 -1.82 -3.10 2.22
CA ILE A 57 -3.18 -2.67 2.53
C ILE A 57 -3.48 -1.39 1.75
N THR A 58 -4.60 -1.38 1.02
CA THR A 58 -5.05 -0.24 0.21
C THR A 58 -6.57 -0.14 0.19
N GLY A 59 -7.11 1.07 0.09
CA GLY A 59 -8.52 1.30 -0.21
C GLY A 59 -8.87 1.04 -1.68
N ASP A 60 -10.17 1.04 -1.98
CA ASP A 60 -10.72 0.69 -3.30
C ASP A 60 -10.28 1.65 -4.40
N GLU A 61 -10.08 2.92 -4.07
CA GLU A 61 -9.71 3.95 -5.06
C GLU A 61 -8.31 3.71 -5.66
N TRP A 62 -7.38 3.19 -4.88
CA TRP A 62 -5.99 2.95 -5.29
C TRP A 62 -5.73 1.51 -5.73
N LEU A 63 -6.63 0.58 -5.44
CA LEU A 63 -6.48 -0.84 -5.77
C LEU A 63 -6.11 -1.10 -7.24
N PRO A 64 -6.72 -0.45 -8.25
CA PRO A 64 -6.32 -0.67 -9.65
C PRO A 64 -4.86 -0.27 -9.92
N LEU A 65 -4.40 0.81 -9.29
CA LEU A 65 -3.07 1.35 -9.49
C LEU A 65 -2.01 0.54 -8.73
N VAL A 66 -2.35 0.06 -7.52
CA VAL A 66 -1.53 -0.88 -6.76
C VAL A 66 -1.37 -2.19 -7.53
N ASN A 67 -2.46 -2.77 -8.03
CA ASN A 67 -2.41 -4.01 -8.83
C ASN A 67 -1.56 -3.86 -10.09
N ALA A 68 -1.65 -2.72 -10.77
CA ALA A 68 -0.80 -2.42 -11.92
C ALA A 68 0.69 -2.34 -11.54
N ALA A 69 1.01 -1.77 -10.37
CA ALA A 69 2.37 -1.66 -9.88
C ALA A 69 2.94 -3.00 -9.37
N THR A 70 2.08 -3.91 -8.87
CA THR A 70 2.47 -5.20 -8.29
C THR A 70 2.51 -6.36 -9.28
N HIS A 71 2.00 -6.20 -10.50
CA HIS A 71 1.83 -7.28 -11.48
C HIS A 71 3.11 -8.02 -11.89
N ASN A 72 4.29 -7.51 -11.51
CA ASN A 72 5.62 -8.08 -11.76
C ASN A 72 6.38 -8.46 -10.48
N ASN A 73 5.76 -8.32 -9.30
CA ASN A 73 6.39 -8.57 -8.00
C ASN A 73 5.85 -9.87 -7.37
N ASN A 74 6.79 -10.59 -6.76
CA ASN A 74 6.69 -11.82 -5.96
C ASN A 74 5.28 -12.46 -5.76
N PRO A 75 5.07 -13.75 -6.10
CA PRO A 75 3.79 -14.45 -5.89
C PRO A 75 3.30 -14.49 -4.43
N GLU A 76 4.14 -14.17 -3.45
CA GLU A 76 3.76 -14.12 -2.02
C GLU A 76 3.27 -12.74 -1.55
N LEU A 77 3.11 -11.76 -2.44
CA LEU A 77 2.63 -10.44 -2.09
C LEU A 77 1.11 -10.43 -1.95
N HIS A 78 0.60 -10.38 -0.73
CA HIS A 78 -0.85 -10.34 -0.48
C HIS A 78 -1.40 -8.91 -0.46
N VAL A 79 -2.39 -8.61 -1.30
CA VAL A 79 -3.10 -7.32 -1.31
C VAL A 79 -4.40 -7.45 -0.51
N PHE A 80 -4.52 -6.69 0.57
CA PHE A 80 -5.68 -6.68 1.46
C PHE A 80 -6.41 -5.34 1.41
N LYS A 81 -7.72 -5.43 1.66
CA LYS A 81 -8.57 -4.25 1.88
C LYS A 81 -8.77 -4.05 3.38
N PRO A 82 -8.72 -2.81 3.89
CA PRO A 82 -9.18 -2.54 5.24
C PRO A 82 -10.70 -2.77 5.25
N ARG A 83 -11.15 -3.86 5.89
CA ARG A 83 -12.58 -4.14 6.07
C ARG A 83 -13.07 -3.32 7.27
N LEU A 84 -13.56 -2.12 6.98
CA LEU A 84 -14.35 -1.35 7.93
C LEU A 84 -15.61 -2.15 8.26
N VAL A 85 -15.85 -2.33 9.56
CA VAL A 85 -17.08 -2.91 10.13
C VAL A 85 -18.34 -2.22 9.62
#